data_AF-A0A0G4NBB4-F1
#
_entry.id   AF-A0A0G4NBB4-F1
#
_cell.length_a   1.000
_cell.length_b   1.000
_cell.length_c   1.000
_cell.angle_alpha   90.00
_cell.angle_beta   90.00
_cell.angle_gamma   90.00
#
_symmetry.space_group_name_H-M   'P 1'
#
loop_
_entity.id
_entity.type
_entity.pdbx_description
1 polymer ?
#
loop_
_entity_poly.entity_id
_entity_poly.type
_entity_poly.pdbx_seq_one_letter_code
_entity_poly.pdbx_strand_id
1 'polypeptide(L)'
;QLAEFPSFFLLLLGIFIWLNFSRYGSDDVFLYYPVVLIGISALIILFPARVLAPTSRKWFAYAHWRLLLAGFYPVEFRDFFLGDIYCSLTYAVCNVSLFFCLYANHWDEPTQCNSSHSRLIGFFGAIPPIWRFLQCLRRYRDTRNIFPHLVNGGKYTMSILAAMTLSVYRISGTHTNLAAFIVFATINGVYTAVWDLFMDFSLLQPNSRHKFLRDITRALPLRVVQYLPPGSSLPAQLARAGSSWKPASASFVLKWATVWKMVGFSVRKSQKGFV
;
A
#
# COMPACT_ATOMS: atom_id res chain seq x y z
N GLN A 1 17.55 -2.86 -12.80
CA GLN A 1 16.52 -2.68 -13.84
C GLN A 1 15.13 -2.40 -13.26
N LEU A 2 14.41 -3.34 -12.62
CA LEU A 2 13.04 -3.06 -12.12
C LEU A 2 12.96 -1.95 -11.04
N ALA A 3 14.00 -1.78 -10.22
CA ALA A 3 14.06 -0.74 -9.18
C ALA A 3 14.46 0.65 -9.71
N GLU A 4 15.00 0.75 -10.93
CA GLU A 4 15.47 2.02 -11.51
C GLU A 4 14.31 3.00 -11.69
N PHE A 5 13.17 2.49 -12.18
CA PHE A 5 11.99 3.31 -12.43
C PHE A 5 11.42 3.92 -11.14
N PRO A 6 11.10 3.17 -10.07
CA PRO A 6 10.72 3.75 -8.78
C PRO A 6 11.80 4.67 -8.17
N SER A 7 13.09 4.35 -8.33
CA SER A 7 14.18 5.16 -7.78
C SER A 7 14.27 6.54 -8.42
N PHE A 8 13.94 6.65 -9.71
CA PHE A 8 13.86 7.91 -10.42
C PHE A 8 12.73 8.82 -9.87
N PHE A 9 11.53 8.26 -9.63
CA PHE A 9 10.45 9.04 -9.00
C PHE A 9 10.74 9.44 -7.56
N LEU A 10 11.47 8.61 -6.82
CA LEU A 10 11.96 8.98 -5.49
C LEU A 10 12.94 10.15 -5.53
N LEU A 11 13.87 10.14 -6.50
CA LEU A 11 14.79 11.25 -6.71
C LEU A 11 14.00 12.52 -7.06
N LEU A 12 13.05 12.42 -8.00
CA LEU A 12 12.19 13.53 -8.39
C LEU A 12 11.41 14.09 -7.19
N LEU A 13 10.76 13.23 -6.41
CA LEU A 13 10.08 13.60 -5.17
C LEU A 13 11.03 14.31 -4.20
N GLY A 14 12.24 13.77 -3.99
CA GLY A 14 13.25 14.36 -3.11
C GLY A 14 13.68 15.76 -3.55
N ILE A 15 13.88 15.98 -4.85
CA ILE A 15 14.21 17.29 -5.43
C ILE A 15 13.07 18.29 -5.19
N PHE A 16 11.82 17.91 -5.46
CA PHE A 16 10.67 18.80 -5.26
C PHE A 16 10.42 19.12 -3.79
N ILE A 17 10.60 18.15 -2.90
CA ILE A 17 10.56 18.37 -1.45
C ILE A 17 11.65 19.36 -1.03
N TRP A 18 12.89 19.16 -1.51
CA TRP A 18 13.99 20.06 -1.22
C TRP A 18 13.72 21.49 -1.74
N LEU A 19 13.26 21.65 -2.99
CA LEU A 19 12.89 22.96 -3.56
C LEU A 19 11.81 23.67 -2.73
N ASN A 20 10.79 22.91 -2.30
CA ASN A 20 9.69 23.41 -1.49
C ASN A 20 10.18 23.90 -0.11
N PHE A 21 11.03 23.14 0.59
CA PHE A 21 11.58 23.54 1.90
C PHE A 21 12.66 24.62 1.82
N SER A 22 13.44 24.66 0.73
CA SER A 22 14.45 25.69 0.50
C SER A 22 13.86 27.05 0.13
N ARG A 23 12.52 27.15 -0.03
CA ARG A 23 11.79 28.37 -0.44
C ARG A 23 12.39 29.00 -1.70
N TYR A 24 12.75 28.16 -2.66
CA TYR A 24 13.25 28.63 -3.94
C TYR A 24 12.07 29.15 -4.78
N GLY A 25 11.98 30.46 -5.00
CA GLY A 25 10.92 31.12 -5.77
C GLY A 25 10.06 32.10 -4.96
N SER A 26 8.98 32.61 -5.56
CA SER A 26 7.97 33.44 -4.88
C SER A 26 7.07 32.62 -3.95
N ASP A 27 6.38 33.28 -3.03
CA ASP A 27 5.49 32.60 -2.07
C ASP A 27 4.36 31.81 -2.77
N ASP A 28 3.91 32.27 -3.94
CA ASP A 28 2.85 31.60 -4.71
C ASP A 28 3.31 30.29 -5.37
N VAL A 29 4.57 30.18 -5.80
CA VAL A 29 5.06 28.96 -6.47
C VAL A 29 5.18 27.78 -5.52
N PHE A 30 5.22 28.03 -4.21
CA PHE A 30 5.24 26.99 -3.18
C PHE A 30 4.04 26.05 -3.31
N LEU A 31 2.87 26.62 -3.58
CA LEU A 31 1.61 25.90 -3.71
C LEU A 31 1.58 25.02 -4.97
N TYR A 32 2.30 25.38 -6.04
CA TYR A 32 2.25 24.66 -7.31
C TYR A 32 3.26 23.51 -7.43
N TYR A 33 4.29 23.44 -6.57
CA TYR A 33 5.30 22.36 -6.62
C TYR A 33 4.70 20.94 -6.62
N PRO A 34 3.73 20.60 -5.73
CA PRO A 34 3.11 19.27 -5.75
C PRO A 34 2.32 19.00 -7.04
N VAL A 35 1.63 20.01 -7.58
CA VAL A 35 0.87 19.89 -8.83
C VAL A 35 1.81 19.61 -10.00
N VAL A 36 2.91 20.37 -10.10
CA VAL A 36 3.92 20.20 -11.14
C VAL A 36 4.58 18.82 -11.03
N LEU A 37 4.90 18.36 -9.82
CA LEU A 37 5.45 17.01 -9.59
C LEU A 37 4.49 15.92 -10.09
N ILE A 38 3.20 16.02 -9.77
CA ILE A 38 2.17 15.08 -10.23
C ILE A 38 2.04 15.14 -11.76
N GLY A 39 2.01 16.34 -12.34
CA GLY A 39 1.91 16.56 -13.78
C GLY A 39 3.09 15.96 -14.56
N ILE A 40 4.32 16.24 -14.13
CA ILE A 40 5.54 15.65 -14.72
C ILE A 40 5.51 14.13 -14.57
N SER A 41 5.10 13.62 -13.40
CA SER A 41 5.06 12.18 -13.17
C SER A 41 4.05 11.49 -14.08
N ALA A 42 2.86 12.06 -14.23
CA ALA A 42 1.82 11.56 -15.13
C ALA A 42 2.28 11.62 -16.59
N LEU A 43 2.92 12.72 -17.01
CA LEU A 43 3.50 12.86 -18.34
C LEU A 43 4.50 11.74 -18.61
N ILE A 44 5.46 11.51 -17.70
CA ILE A 44 6.47 10.45 -17.88
C ILE A 44 5.82 9.07 -17.98
N ILE A 45 4.86 8.75 -17.10
CA ILE A 45 4.18 7.44 -17.06
C ILE A 45 3.36 7.20 -18.35
N LEU A 46 2.62 8.20 -18.82
CA LEU A 46 1.71 8.09 -19.97
C LEU A 46 2.38 8.37 -21.32
N PHE A 47 3.63 8.84 -21.33
CA PHE A 47 4.30 9.24 -22.56
C PHE A 47 4.45 8.07 -23.56
N PRO A 48 3.96 8.18 -24.80
CA PRO A 48 3.89 7.04 -25.72
C PRO A 48 5.24 6.67 -26.37
N ALA A 49 6.25 7.55 -26.36
CA ALA A 49 7.51 7.29 -27.03
C ALA A 49 8.36 6.22 -26.33
N ARG A 50 9.27 5.56 -27.07
CA ARG A 50 10.15 4.48 -26.56
C ARG A 50 11.33 4.97 -25.70
N VAL A 51 11.28 6.19 -25.18
CA VAL A 51 12.30 6.80 -24.32
C VAL A 51 11.91 6.58 -22.85
N LEU A 52 12.81 6.74 -21.87
CA LEU A 52 12.50 6.65 -20.42
C LEU A 52 11.88 5.31 -19.98
N ALA A 53 12.59 4.20 -20.14
CA ALA A 53 12.18 2.87 -19.64
C ALA A 53 10.72 2.45 -20.03
N PRO A 54 10.41 2.32 -21.34
CA PRO A 54 9.04 2.05 -21.82
C PRO A 54 8.43 0.75 -21.29
N THR A 55 9.24 -0.29 -21.08
CA THR A 55 8.78 -1.58 -20.53
C THR A 55 8.26 -1.41 -19.10
N SER A 56 9.00 -0.69 -18.25
CA SER A 56 8.62 -0.45 -16.85
C SER A 56 7.34 0.38 -16.74
N ARG A 57 7.17 1.38 -17.62
CA ARG A 57 5.97 2.23 -17.65
C ARG A 57 4.72 1.45 -18.04
N LYS A 58 4.79 0.68 -19.12
CA LYS A 58 3.68 -0.20 -19.54
C LYS A 58 3.33 -1.20 -18.46
N TRP A 59 4.34 -1.82 -17.84
CA TRP A 59 4.13 -2.75 -16.74
C TRP A 59 3.46 -2.06 -15.53
N PHE A 60 3.92 -0.86 -15.16
CA PHE A 60 3.35 -0.09 -14.06
C PHE A 60 1.89 0.26 -14.33
N ALA A 61 1.58 0.83 -15.50
CA ALA A 61 0.21 1.19 -15.88
C ALA A 61 -0.71 -0.03 -15.93
N TYR A 62 -0.25 -1.14 -16.52
CA TYR A 62 -1.00 -2.39 -16.58
C TYR A 62 -1.23 -3.02 -15.20
N ALA A 63 -0.26 -2.95 -14.30
CA ALA A 63 -0.40 -3.45 -12.93
C ALA A 63 -1.49 -2.68 -12.17
N HIS A 64 -1.50 -1.35 -12.29
CA HIS A 64 -2.50 -0.50 -11.65
C HIS A 64 -3.88 -0.73 -12.24
N TRP A 65 -3.98 -0.84 -13.57
CA TRP A 65 -5.24 -1.16 -14.25
C TRP A 65 -5.85 -2.48 -13.75
N ARG A 66 -5.03 -3.53 -13.61
CA ARG A 66 -5.49 -4.82 -13.08
C ARG A 66 -5.90 -4.74 -11.61
N LEU A 67 -5.22 -3.93 -10.80
CA LEU A 67 -5.57 -3.73 -9.40
C LEU A 67 -6.91 -3.00 -9.25
N LEU A 68 -7.16 -1.96 -10.07
CA LEU A 68 -8.46 -1.28 -10.11
C LEU A 68 -9.60 -2.28 -10.40
N LEU A 69 -9.31 -3.29 -11.23
CA LEU A 69 -10.22 -4.36 -11.62
C LEU A 69 -9.93 -5.68 -10.88
N ALA A 70 -9.42 -5.62 -9.64
CA ALA A 70 -8.92 -6.75 -8.85
C ALA A 70 -9.87 -7.97 -8.75
N GLY A 71 -11.18 -7.78 -8.87
CA GLY A 71 -12.16 -8.87 -8.85
C GLY A 71 -12.34 -9.63 -10.17
N PHE A 72 -11.96 -9.04 -11.30
CA PHE A 72 -12.23 -9.59 -12.63
C PHE A 72 -11.08 -10.48 -13.15
N TYR A 73 -9.83 -10.09 -12.93
CA TYR A 73 -8.65 -10.82 -13.41
C TYR A 73 -8.19 -11.90 -12.42
N PRO A 74 -7.56 -12.99 -12.88
CA PRO A 74 -6.90 -13.94 -11.97
C PRO A 74 -5.76 -13.21 -11.23
N VAL A 75 -5.61 -13.50 -9.94
CA VAL A 75 -4.65 -12.78 -9.09
C VAL A 75 -3.23 -13.30 -9.32
N GLU A 76 -2.40 -12.49 -9.96
CA GLU A 76 -0.97 -12.74 -10.11
C GLU A 76 -0.19 -12.21 -8.89
N PHE A 77 1.06 -12.66 -8.72
CA PHE A 77 1.93 -12.19 -7.64
C PHE A 77 2.11 -10.66 -7.64
N ARG A 78 2.22 -10.05 -8.82
CA ARG A 78 2.31 -8.59 -8.97
C ARG A 78 1.11 -7.87 -8.37
N ASP A 79 -0.09 -8.38 -8.64
CA ASP A 79 -1.34 -7.74 -8.22
C ASP A 79 -1.49 -7.86 -6.70
N PHE A 80 -1.10 -9.01 -6.14
CA PHE A 80 -1.00 -9.25 -4.70
C PHE A 80 -0.01 -8.28 -4.02
N PHE A 81 1.22 -8.20 -4.56
CA PHE A 81 2.28 -7.35 -4.03
C PHE A 81 1.91 -5.86 -4.08
N LEU A 82 1.34 -5.41 -5.20
CA LEU A 82 0.88 -4.03 -5.35
C LEU A 82 -0.25 -3.70 -4.36
N GLY A 83 -1.17 -4.64 -4.13
CA GLY A 83 -2.22 -4.49 -3.12
C GLY A 83 -1.67 -4.28 -1.71
N ASP A 84 -0.66 -5.07 -1.30
CA ASP A 84 -0.05 -4.91 0.04
C ASP A 84 0.73 -3.58 0.18
N ILE A 85 1.32 -3.08 -0.91
CA ILE A 85 1.91 -1.73 -0.96
C ILE A 85 0.82 -0.68 -0.70
N TYR A 86 -0.32 -0.77 -1.38
CA TYR A 86 -1.42 0.19 -1.20
C TYR A 86 -2.01 0.16 0.21
N CYS A 87 -2.13 -1.01 0.85
CA CYS A 87 -2.53 -1.11 2.24
C CYS A 87 -1.55 -0.37 3.18
N SER A 88 -0.25 -0.46 2.89
CA SER A 88 0.77 0.31 3.63
C SER A 88 0.71 1.82 3.32
N LEU A 89 0.17 2.19 2.16
CA LEU A 89 0.04 3.57 1.70
C LEU A 89 -1.36 4.17 1.96
N THR A 90 -2.20 3.49 2.76
CA THR A 90 -3.59 3.91 3.04
C THR A 90 -3.70 5.38 3.48
N TYR A 91 -2.75 5.86 4.29
CA TYR A 91 -2.72 7.26 4.71
C TYR A 91 -2.54 8.24 3.54
N ALA A 92 -1.65 7.95 2.59
CA ALA A 92 -1.49 8.85 1.44
C ALA A 92 -2.72 8.78 0.51
N VAL A 93 -3.30 7.58 0.32
CA VAL A 93 -4.50 7.39 -0.49
C VAL A 93 -5.69 8.19 0.06
N CYS A 94 -5.92 8.17 1.38
CA CYS A 94 -7.05 8.91 1.96
C CYS A 94 -6.89 10.44 1.86
N ASN A 95 -5.65 10.93 2.02
CA ASN A 95 -5.32 12.36 1.92
C ASN A 95 -5.34 12.92 0.48
N VAL A 96 -5.52 12.07 -0.55
CA VAL A 96 -5.75 12.57 -1.92
C VAL A 96 -6.99 13.46 -1.99
N SER A 97 -8.03 13.15 -1.21
CA SER A 97 -9.23 14.01 -1.16
C SER A 97 -8.97 15.39 -0.53
N LEU A 98 -8.08 15.47 0.46
CA LEU A 98 -7.64 16.73 1.07
C LEU A 98 -6.94 17.60 0.02
N PHE A 99 -6.07 17.01 -0.80
CA PHE A 99 -5.41 17.72 -1.89
C PHE A 99 -6.43 18.38 -2.82
N PHE A 100 -7.40 17.62 -3.36
CA PHE A 100 -8.41 18.23 -4.25
C PHE A 100 -9.26 19.30 -3.57
N CYS A 101 -9.63 19.10 -2.30
CA CYS A 101 -10.44 20.06 -1.55
C CYS A 101 -9.70 21.39 -1.30
N LEU A 102 -8.42 21.35 -0.93
CA LEU A 102 -7.64 22.56 -0.66
C LEU A 102 -7.46 23.43 -1.90
N TYR A 103 -7.19 22.81 -3.05
CA TYR A 103 -7.00 23.54 -4.31
C TYR A 103 -8.31 24.06 -4.88
N ALA A 104 -9.43 23.35 -4.67
CA ALA A 104 -10.75 23.85 -5.07
C ALA A 104 -11.18 25.11 -4.29
N ASN A 105 -10.75 25.22 -3.03
CA ASN A 105 -11.05 26.36 -2.15
C ASN A 105 -9.92 27.40 -2.09
N HIS A 106 -8.96 27.38 -3.03
CA HIS A 106 -7.83 28.32 -3.11
C HIS A 106 -7.06 28.52 -1.79
N TRP A 107 -7.08 27.51 -0.90
CA TRP A 107 -6.49 27.58 0.44
C TRP A 107 -7.11 28.60 1.41
N ASP A 108 -8.27 29.18 1.09
CA ASP A 108 -8.94 30.18 1.92
C ASP A 108 -9.50 29.58 3.22
N GLU A 109 -10.06 28.37 3.15
CA GLU A 109 -10.70 27.71 4.31
C GLU A 109 -10.23 26.25 4.50
N PRO A 110 -8.98 26.03 4.93
CA PRO A 110 -8.38 24.68 5.00
C PRO A 110 -9.04 23.78 6.06
N THR A 111 -9.74 24.35 7.02
CA THR A 111 -10.45 23.63 8.09
C THR A 111 -11.61 22.80 7.55
N GLN A 112 -12.29 23.24 6.49
CA GLN A 112 -13.40 22.53 5.88
C GLN A 112 -12.97 21.25 5.14
N CYS A 113 -11.69 21.11 4.79
CA CYS A 113 -11.19 19.94 4.08
C CYS A 113 -10.74 18.80 5.02
N ASN A 114 -10.95 18.94 6.33
CA ASN A 114 -10.53 17.95 7.32
C ASN A 114 -11.34 16.64 7.23
N SER A 115 -10.90 15.63 8.00
CA SER A 115 -11.56 14.32 8.10
C SER A 115 -12.96 14.34 8.74
N SER A 116 -13.34 15.42 9.42
CA SER A 116 -14.66 15.60 10.02
C SER A 116 -15.70 16.11 9.04
N HIS A 117 -15.28 16.84 8.01
CA HIS A 117 -16.18 17.39 6.99
C HIS A 117 -16.15 16.61 5.67
N SER A 118 -15.06 15.87 5.38
CA SER A 118 -14.92 15.10 4.14
C SER A 118 -15.18 13.60 4.32
N ARG A 119 -16.30 13.13 3.74
CA ARG A 119 -16.61 11.68 3.64
C ARG A 119 -15.65 10.94 2.70
N LEU A 120 -15.03 11.66 1.76
CA LEU A 120 -14.12 11.09 0.77
C LEU A 120 -12.83 10.57 1.40
N ILE A 121 -12.35 11.19 2.49
CA ILE A 121 -11.19 10.70 3.24
C ILE A 121 -11.44 9.28 3.74
N GLY A 122 -12.61 9.03 4.33
CA GLY A 122 -13.00 7.71 4.80
C GLY A 122 -13.14 6.69 3.67
N PHE A 123 -13.80 7.07 2.57
CA PHE A 123 -13.96 6.22 1.40
C PHE A 123 -12.62 5.78 0.81
N PHE A 124 -11.72 6.72 0.56
CA PHE A 124 -10.38 6.42 0.05
C PHE A 124 -9.53 5.62 1.04
N GLY A 125 -9.73 5.77 2.34
CA GLY A 125 -9.11 4.91 3.36
C GLY A 125 -9.54 3.45 3.29
N ALA A 126 -10.76 3.17 2.81
CA ALA A 126 -11.27 1.80 2.67
C ALA A 126 -10.89 1.15 1.32
N ILE A 127 -10.45 1.92 0.32
CA ILE A 127 -10.11 1.39 -1.02
C ILE A 127 -9.01 0.31 -0.98
N PRO A 128 -7.84 0.54 -0.34
CA PRO A 128 -6.79 -0.48 -0.32
C PRO A 128 -7.22 -1.84 0.27
N PRO A 129 -7.88 -1.92 1.44
CA PRO A 129 -8.35 -3.20 1.96
C PRO A 129 -9.50 -3.79 1.13
N ILE A 130 -10.34 -2.98 0.45
CA ILE A 130 -11.33 -3.48 -0.52
C ILE A 130 -10.64 -4.21 -1.68
N TRP A 131 -9.58 -3.64 -2.27
CA TRP A 131 -8.87 -4.33 -3.35
C TRP A 131 -8.31 -5.68 -2.89
N ARG A 132 -7.74 -5.74 -1.68
CA ARG A 132 -7.24 -7.01 -1.11
C ARG A 132 -8.35 -8.01 -0.85
N PHE A 133 -9.48 -7.56 -0.31
CA PHE A 133 -10.65 -8.40 -0.11
C PHE A 133 -11.14 -9.00 -1.45
N LEU A 134 -11.25 -8.19 -2.50
CA LEU A 134 -11.66 -8.65 -3.84
C LEU A 134 -10.66 -9.66 -4.42
N GLN A 135 -9.36 -9.45 -4.23
CA GLN A 135 -8.34 -10.42 -4.63
C GLN A 135 -8.47 -11.74 -3.87
N CYS A 136 -8.73 -11.70 -2.56
CA CYS A 136 -8.97 -12.91 -1.76
C CYS A 136 -10.20 -13.67 -2.24
N LEU A 137 -11.30 -12.97 -2.53
CA LEU A 137 -12.52 -13.58 -3.05
C LEU A 137 -12.30 -14.21 -4.43
N ARG A 138 -11.56 -13.54 -5.31
CA ARG A 138 -11.20 -14.08 -6.62
C ARG A 138 -10.35 -15.34 -6.51
N ARG A 139 -9.34 -15.35 -5.64
CA ARG A 139 -8.52 -16.54 -5.38
C ARG A 139 -9.33 -17.70 -4.78
N TYR A 140 -10.29 -17.39 -3.91
CA TYR A 140 -11.24 -18.39 -3.40
C TYR A 140 -12.09 -18.96 -4.53
N ARG A 141 -12.63 -18.12 -5.43
CA ARG A 141 -13.40 -18.58 -6.59
C ARG A 141 -12.59 -19.53 -7.48
N ASP A 142 -11.31 -19.21 -7.70
CA ASP A 142 -10.44 -19.97 -8.61
C ASP A 142 -9.96 -21.30 -8.02
N THR A 143 -9.68 -21.35 -6.71
CA THR A 143 -9.09 -22.52 -6.04
C THR A 143 -10.09 -23.34 -5.21
N ARG A 144 -11.23 -22.75 -4.86
CA ARG A 144 -12.24 -23.25 -3.90
C ARG A 144 -11.70 -23.59 -2.50
N ASN A 145 -10.48 -23.19 -2.18
CA ASN A 145 -9.87 -23.42 -0.87
C ASN A 145 -10.20 -22.29 0.10
N ILE A 146 -10.93 -22.62 1.18
CA ILE A 146 -11.33 -21.66 2.22
C ILE A 146 -10.10 -21.08 2.93
N PHE A 147 -9.19 -21.95 3.37
CA PHE A 147 -7.90 -21.55 3.92
C PHE A 147 -6.83 -21.61 2.83
N PRO A 148 -5.96 -20.59 2.68
CA PRO A 148 -5.85 -19.34 3.46
C PRO A 148 -6.70 -18.17 2.91
N HIS A 149 -7.39 -18.34 1.77
CA HIS A 149 -7.93 -17.23 0.98
C HIS A 149 -9.08 -16.48 1.67
N LEU A 150 -10.11 -17.18 2.12
CA LEU A 150 -11.28 -16.54 2.72
C LEU A 150 -10.96 -15.99 4.12
N VAL A 151 -10.09 -16.67 4.87
CA VAL A 151 -9.63 -16.21 6.19
C VAL A 151 -8.84 -14.90 6.04
N ASN A 152 -7.93 -14.82 5.07
CA ASN A 152 -7.24 -13.55 4.75
C ASN A 152 -8.25 -12.47 4.27
N GLY A 153 -9.27 -12.86 3.52
CA GLY A 153 -10.38 -11.96 3.17
C GLY A 153 -11.06 -11.38 4.41
N GLY A 154 -11.33 -12.20 5.43
CA GLY A 154 -11.90 -11.77 6.70
C GLY A 154 -11.05 -10.75 7.45
N LYS A 155 -9.71 -10.88 7.42
CA LYS A 155 -8.78 -9.86 7.94
C LYS A 155 -9.04 -8.51 7.27
N TYR A 156 -9.09 -8.47 5.94
CA TYR A 156 -9.35 -7.23 5.21
C TYR A 156 -10.77 -6.70 5.41
N THR A 157 -11.78 -7.55 5.60
CA THR A 157 -13.13 -7.12 5.98
C THR A 157 -13.12 -6.35 7.30
N MET A 158 -12.38 -6.82 8.31
CA MET A 158 -12.23 -6.09 9.58
C MET A 158 -11.51 -4.75 9.39
N SER A 159 -10.53 -4.68 8.49
CA SER A 159 -9.87 -3.41 8.13
C SER A 159 -10.84 -2.42 7.46
N ILE A 160 -11.73 -2.90 6.59
CA ILE A 160 -12.78 -2.07 5.96
C ILE A 160 -13.73 -1.52 7.03
N LEU A 161 -14.24 -2.38 7.92
CA LEU A 161 -15.14 -1.96 9.00
C LEU A 161 -14.48 -0.94 9.95
N ALA A 162 -13.21 -1.16 10.30
CA ALA A 162 -12.45 -0.20 11.11
C ALA A 162 -12.29 1.16 10.41
N ALA A 163 -12.02 1.16 9.09
CA ALA A 163 -11.93 2.40 8.30
C ALA A 163 -13.28 3.13 8.20
N MET A 164 -14.37 2.38 7.97
CA MET A 164 -15.73 2.95 7.89
C MET A 164 -16.19 3.55 9.21
N THR A 165 -16.02 2.82 10.31
CA THR A 165 -16.40 3.30 11.65
C THR A 165 -15.55 4.49 12.10
N LEU A 166 -14.27 4.53 11.74
CA LEU A 166 -13.44 5.73 11.93
C LEU A 166 -14.01 6.94 11.17
N SER A 167 -14.39 6.76 9.90
CA SER A 167 -14.97 7.84 9.11
C SER A 167 -16.28 8.35 9.73
N VAL A 168 -17.17 7.45 10.14
CA VAL A 168 -18.46 7.82 10.75
C VAL A 168 -18.24 8.56 12.08
N TYR A 169 -17.31 8.09 12.91
CA TYR A 169 -16.93 8.77 14.15
C TYR A 169 -16.38 10.18 13.88
N ARG A 170 -15.50 10.35 12.88
CA ARG A 170 -14.93 11.66 12.55
C ARG A 170 -15.98 12.68 12.12
N ILE A 171 -17.01 12.25 11.41
CA ILE A 171 -18.09 13.12 10.91
C ILE A 171 -19.13 13.41 12.00
N SER A 172 -19.57 12.40 12.72
CA SER A 172 -20.73 12.54 13.64
C SER A 172 -20.32 12.86 15.08
N GLY A 173 -19.08 12.54 15.48
CA GLY A 173 -18.52 12.87 16.79
C GLY A 173 -19.17 12.22 18.01
N THR A 174 -20.10 11.27 17.84
CA THR A 174 -20.86 10.69 18.97
C THR A 174 -20.06 9.61 19.73
N HIS A 175 -20.32 9.49 21.04
CA HIS A 175 -19.70 8.47 21.90
C HIS A 175 -20.03 7.03 21.45
N THR A 176 -21.22 6.79 20.91
CA THR A 176 -21.61 5.48 20.36
C THR A 176 -20.75 5.10 19.16
N ASN A 177 -20.48 6.05 18.26
CA ASN A 177 -19.63 5.82 17.09
C ASN A 177 -18.15 5.65 17.50
N LEU A 178 -17.71 6.35 18.53
CA LEU A 178 -16.39 6.15 19.13
C LEU A 178 -16.24 4.73 19.69
N ALA A 179 -17.23 4.25 20.46
CA ALA A 179 -17.22 2.90 21.00
C ALA A 179 -17.19 1.84 19.88
N ALA A 180 -18.01 2.02 18.83
CA ALA A 180 -18.00 1.15 17.66
C ALA A 180 -16.61 1.13 16.98
N PHE A 181 -16.01 2.31 16.75
CA PHE A 181 -14.67 2.41 16.17
C PHE A 181 -13.63 1.68 17.04
N ILE A 182 -13.63 1.88 18.35
CA ILE A 182 -12.67 1.22 19.26
C ILE A 182 -12.81 -0.30 19.17
N VAL A 183 -14.03 -0.83 19.17
CA VAL A 183 -14.27 -2.27 19.06
C VAL A 183 -13.74 -2.83 17.74
N PHE A 184 -14.15 -2.25 16.61
CA PHE A 184 -13.71 -2.75 15.29
C PHE A 184 -12.20 -2.53 15.06
N ALA A 185 -11.62 -1.43 15.54
CA ALA A 185 -10.19 -1.18 15.46
C ALA A 185 -9.40 -2.18 16.31
N THR A 186 -9.89 -2.52 17.50
CA THR A 186 -9.25 -3.52 18.38
C THR A 186 -9.29 -4.90 17.73
N ILE A 187 -10.45 -5.32 17.23
CA ILE A 187 -10.59 -6.59 16.52
C ILE A 187 -9.67 -6.64 15.29
N ASN A 188 -9.67 -5.58 14.47
CA ASN A 188 -8.80 -5.50 13.30
C ASN A 188 -7.31 -5.55 13.67
N GLY A 189 -6.91 -4.84 14.73
CA GLY A 189 -5.53 -4.83 15.23
C GLY A 189 -5.08 -6.19 15.72
N VAL A 190 -5.90 -6.86 16.55
CA VAL A 190 -5.61 -8.22 17.04
C VAL A 190 -5.54 -9.21 15.89
N TYR A 191 -6.53 -9.21 14.99
CA TYR A 191 -6.56 -10.14 13.86
C TYR A 191 -5.36 -9.94 12.94
N THR A 192 -5.07 -8.69 12.55
CA THR A 192 -3.91 -8.39 11.70
C THR A 192 -2.60 -8.80 12.38
N ALA A 193 -2.43 -8.50 13.68
CA ALA A 193 -1.24 -8.88 14.42
C ALA A 193 -1.05 -10.41 14.48
N VAL A 194 -2.12 -11.15 14.79
CA VAL A 194 -2.10 -12.63 14.78
C VAL A 194 -1.74 -13.14 13.38
N TRP A 195 -2.37 -12.61 12.33
CA TRP A 195 -2.06 -13.02 10.97
C TRP A 195 -0.59 -12.77 10.62
N ASP A 196 -0.07 -11.58 10.88
CA ASP A 196 1.29 -11.21 10.51
C ASP A 196 2.32 -12.08 11.27
N LEU A 197 2.08 -12.35 12.56
CA LEU A 197 2.97 -13.19 13.38
C LEU A 197 2.96 -14.67 12.97
N PHE A 198 1.78 -15.25 12.73
CA PHE A 198 1.63 -16.69 12.50
C PHE A 198 1.66 -17.08 11.03
N MET A 199 1.01 -16.31 10.15
CA MET A 199 0.90 -16.63 8.73
C MET A 199 2.08 -16.08 7.95
N ASP A 200 2.34 -14.77 8.06
CA ASP A 200 3.33 -14.09 7.21
C ASP A 200 4.76 -14.33 7.71
N PHE A 201 4.99 -14.20 9.02
CA PHE A 201 6.30 -14.45 9.62
C PHE A 201 6.51 -15.88 10.11
N SER A 202 5.44 -16.65 10.34
CA SER A 202 5.54 -18.05 10.79
C SER A 202 6.40 -18.25 12.05
N LEU A 203 6.32 -17.34 13.03
CA LEU A 203 7.25 -17.30 14.18
C LEU A 203 7.03 -18.40 15.23
N LEU A 204 5.87 -19.05 15.26
CA LEU A 204 5.52 -20.08 16.24
C LEU A 204 5.24 -21.43 15.58
N GLN A 205 6.21 -21.96 14.83
CA GLN A 205 6.13 -23.33 14.33
C GLN A 205 6.49 -24.31 15.46
N PRO A 206 5.57 -25.16 15.94
CA PRO A 206 5.80 -26.04 17.10
C PRO A 206 6.94 -27.05 16.90
N ASN A 207 7.31 -27.32 15.64
CA ASN A 207 8.33 -28.28 15.24
C ASN A 207 9.60 -27.61 14.67
N SER A 208 9.88 -26.34 14.98
CA SER A 208 11.14 -25.72 14.51
C SER A 208 12.33 -26.11 15.41
N ARG A 209 13.50 -26.25 14.79
CA ARG A 209 14.77 -26.57 15.47
C ARG A 209 15.20 -25.48 16.45
N HIS A 210 14.74 -24.24 16.25
CA HIS A 210 15.00 -23.09 17.13
C HIS A 210 13.68 -22.43 17.51
N LYS A 211 13.28 -22.49 18.79
CA LYS A 211 12.09 -21.79 19.32
C LYS A 211 12.13 -20.32 18.86
N PHE A 212 11.04 -19.85 18.25
CA PHE A 212 10.84 -18.50 17.69
C PHE A 212 11.52 -18.19 16.34
N LEU A 213 12.26 -19.12 15.73
CA LEU A 213 12.79 -18.97 14.37
C LEU A 213 12.29 -20.09 13.42
N ARG A 214 12.04 -19.70 12.16
CA ARG A 214 11.68 -20.61 11.06
C ARG A 214 12.91 -21.37 10.57
N ASP A 215 12.78 -22.67 10.34
CA ASP A 215 13.91 -23.51 9.87
C ASP A 215 14.29 -23.31 8.39
N ILE A 216 13.41 -22.71 7.59
CA ILE A 216 13.57 -22.61 6.12
C ILE A 216 13.30 -21.18 5.68
N THR A 217 14.29 -20.44 5.19
CA THR A 217 14.12 -19.06 4.66
C THR A 217 13.45 -19.00 3.26
N ARG A 218 13.12 -20.14 2.63
CA ARG A 218 12.53 -20.16 1.28
C ARG A 218 11.01 -20.06 1.31
N ALA A 219 10.45 -19.27 0.39
CA ALA A 219 9.03 -19.05 0.17
C ALA A 219 8.33 -20.20 -0.58
N LEU A 220 8.83 -21.43 -0.49
CA LEU A 220 8.25 -22.62 -1.12
C LEU A 220 8.43 -23.81 -0.16
N PRO A 221 7.35 -24.43 0.34
CA PRO A 221 7.49 -25.71 1.01
C PRO A 221 7.90 -26.77 -0.03
N LEU A 222 9.15 -27.21 0.05
CA LEU A 222 9.68 -28.37 -0.69
C LEU A 222 8.92 -29.68 -0.41
N ARG A 223 7.99 -29.68 0.56
CA ARG A 223 7.14 -30.84 0.87
C ARG A 223 6.14 -31.24 -0.23
N VAL A 224 5.93 -30.42 -1.25
CA VAL A 224 5.13 -30.82 -2.43
C VAL A 224 5.98 -31.61 -3.46
N VAL A 225 7.32 -31.58 -3.36
CA VAL A 225 8.19 -32.30 -4.33
C VAL A 225 8.37 -33.78 -3.96
N GLN A 226 8.10 -34.17 -2.71
CA GLN A 226 8.31 -35.54 -2.24
C GLN A 226 7.21 -36.54 -2.64
N TYR A 227 6.10 -36.07 -3.22
CA TYR A 227 4.99 -36.91 -3.71
C TYR A 227 4.96 -37.06 -5.24
N LEU A 228 5.96 -36.54 -5.96
CA LEU A 228 6.05 -36.70 -7.41
C LEU A 228 6.84 -37.98 -7.75
N PRO A 229 6.29 -38.88 -8.58
CA PRO A 229 6.98 -40.11 -8.97
C PRO A 229 8.32 -39.80 -9.64
N PRO A 230 9.35 -40.64 -9.44
CA PRO A 230 10.66 -40.45 -10.05
C PRO A 230 10.52 -40.51 -11.58
N GLY A 231 10.78 -39.39 -12.27
CA GLY A 231 10.75 -39.30 -13.74
C GLY A 231 10.10 -38.04 -14.34
N SER A 232 9.44 -37.19 -13.56
CA SER A 232 8.87 -35.94 -14.11
C SER A 232 9.95 -34.87 -14.36
N SER A 233 9.92 -34.23 -15.53
CA SER A 233 10.83 -33.16 -15.96
C SER A 233 10.53 -31.77 -15.35
N LEU A 234 9.50 -31.70 -14.51
CA LEU A 234 9.01 -30.50 -13.83
C LEU A 234 10.01 -29.84 -12.85
N PRO A 235 10.85 -30.58 -12.10
CA PRO A 235 11.82 -29.99 -11.16
C PRO A 235 12.89 -29.13 -11.87
N ALA A 236 13.30 -29.53 -13.08
CA ALA A 236 14.31 -28.82 -13.86
C ALA A 236 13.80 -27.52 -14.50
N GLN A 237 12.47 -27.40 -14.69
CA GLN A 237 11.83 -26.17 -15.16
C GLN A 237 11.61 -25.17 -14.02
N LEU A 238 11.23 -25.66 -12.83
CA LEU A 238 11.07 -24.81 -11.63
C LEU A 238 12.42 -24.33 -11.06
N ALA A 239 13.49 -25.14 -11.14
CA ALA A 239 14.83 -24.72 -10.72
C ALA A 239 15.39 -23.57 -11.59
N ARG A 240 15.05 -23.52 -12.89
CA ARG A 240 15.41 -22.43 -13.80
C ARG A 240 14.66 -21.13 -13.53
N ALA A 241 13.43 -21.21 -12.99
CA ALA A 241 12.68 -20.01 -12.58
C ALA A 241 13.21 -19.38 -11.27
N GLY A 242 13.85 -20.17 -10.40
CA GLY A 242 14.37 -19.74 -9.11
C GLY A 242 15.76 -19.08 -9.12
N SER A 243 16.56 -19.24 -10.18
CA SER A 243 17.95 -18.75 -10.21
C SER A 243 18.11 -17.27 -10.58
N SER A 244 17.02 -16.55 -10.88
CA SER A 244 17.06 -15.16 -11.37
C SER A 244 16.93 -14.08 -10.29
N TRP A 245 16.70 -14.40 -9.01
CA TRP A 245 16.33 -13.38 -8.02
C TRP A 245 17.13 -13.46 -6.72
N LYS A 246 18.05 -12.50 -6.55
CA LYS A 246 18.61 -12.13 -5.25
C LYS A 246 17.58 -11.26 -4.48
N PRO A 247 17.37 -11.49 -3.18
CA PRO A 247 16.37 -10.77 -2.40
C PRO A 247 16.86 -9.33 -2.11
N ALA A 248 16.19 -8.34 -2.70
CA ALA A 248 16.41 -6.92 -2.44
C ALA A 248 15.27 -6.27 -1.65
N SER A 249 14.56 -7.02 -0.79
CA SER A 249 13.25 -6.59 -0.27
C SER A 249 13.20 -6.13 1.19
N ALA A 250 14.21 -6.35 2.03
CA ALA A 250 14.11 -5.96 3.44
C ALA A 250 14.55 -4.51 3.71
N SER A 251 15.67 -4.05 3.12
CA SER A 251 16.18 -2.68 3.33
C SER A 251 15.42 -1.59 2.57
N PHE A 252 14.70 -1.94 1.50
CA PHE A 252 13.96 -0.97 0.69
C PHE A 252 12.64 -0.57 1.37
N VAL A 253 11.90 -1.54 1.92
CA VAL A 253 10.61 -1.30 2.58
C VAL A 253 10.75 -0.47 3.87
N LEU A 254 11.80 -0.71 4.67
CA LEU A 254 12.09 0.10 5.87
C LEU A 254 12.48 1.55 5.54
N LYS A 255 13.15 1.77 4.40
CA LYS A 255 13.51 3.12 3.94
C LYS A 255 12.29 3.90 3.45
N TRP A 256 11.33 3.25 2.80
CA TRP A 256 10.08 3.87 2.35
C TRP A 256 9.15 4.28 3.49
N ALA A 257 9.01 3.46 4.53
CA ALA A 257 8.20 3.80 5.71
C ALA A 257 8.77 5.00 6.50
N THR A 258 10.10 5.14 6.51
CA THR A 258 10.80 6.23 7.21
C THR A 258 10.72 7.55 6.45
N VAL A 259 10.83 7.53 5.12
CA VAL A 259 10.68 8.73 4.27
C VAL A 259 9.27 9.32 4.35
N TRP A 260 8.23 8.48 4.41
CA TRP A 260 6.84 8.97 4.53
C TRP A 260 6.42 9.38 5.94
N LYS A 261 7.03 8.82 7.00
CA LYS A 261 6.90 9.37 8.36
C LYS A 261 7.48 10.79 8.48
N MET A 262 8.50 11.12 7.67
CA MET A 262 9.05 12.49 7.62
C MET A 262 8.15 13.48 6.86
N VAL A 263 7.44 13.03 5.82
CA VAL A 263 6.46 13.87 5.09
C VAL A 263 5.19 14.13 5.93
N GLY A 264 4.85 13.24 6.86
CA GLY A 264 3.68 13.38 7.75
C GLY A 264 3.90 14.14 9.07
N PHE A 265 5.09 14.71 9.33
CA PHE A 265 5.36 15.39 10.60
C PHE A 265 6.24 16.63 10.43
N SER A 266 5.65 17.75 10.00
CA SER A 266 6.12 19.10 10.37
C SER A 266 5.08 20.18 10.07
N VAL A 267 3.90 20.13 10.72
CA VAL A 267 3.19 21.37 11.04
C VAL A 267 3.77 21.85 12.37
N ARG A 268 4.94 22.50 12.30
CA ARG A 268 5.52 23.18 13.44
C ARG A 268 4.76 24.50 13.59
N LYS A 269 4.06 24.67 14.73
CA LYS A 269 3.48 25.93 15.19
C LYS A 269 4.45 27.08 14.90
N SER A 270 4.08 27.96 13.96
CA SER A 270 4.58 29.33 13.92
C SER A 270 3.48 30.24 14.42
N GLN A 271 3.14 30.12 15.72
CA GLN A 271 2.57 31.24 16.45
C GLN A 271 3.75 32.02 17.04
N LYS A 272 4.19 33.05 16.32
CA LYS A 272 4.85 34.21 16.89
C LYS A 272 4.40 35.44 16.13
N GLY A 273 3.63 36.28 16.84
CA GLY A 273 3.46 37.70 16.56
C GLY A 273 2.44 38.04 15.49
N PHE A 274 1.19 38.26 15.89
CA PHE A 274 0.50 39.53 15.67
C PHE A 274 -0.52 39.67 16.82
N VAL A 275 -0.60 40.89 17.35
CA VAL A 275 -1.27 41.33 18.59
C VAL A 275 -2.68 40.77 18.76
#